data_AF-A0A7W8M3J1-F1
#
_entry.id   AF-A0A7W8M3J1-F1
#
_cell.length_a   1.000
_cell.length_b   1.000
_cell.length_c   1.000
_cell.angle_alpha   90.00
_cell.angle_beta   90.00
_cell.angle_gamma   90.00
#
_symmetry.space_group_name_H-M   'P 1'
#
loop_
_entity.id
_entity.type
_entity.pdbx_description
1 polymer ?
#
loop_
_entity_poly.entity_id
_entity_poly.type
_entity_poly.pdbx_seq_one_letter_code
_entity_poly.pdbx_strand_id
1 'polypeptide(L)'
;MNYKIDKGGRIRRYLCHLSVAVMALILLCCIHVLPVRAQENTGVEGFVTRLYNICLDRDPDPAGFNAWVNQLKSGANTGAEAAYGFVFSNEFKSKNPCNTDYIASLYRCFLGREPDSAGMSAWLARIEAGDSRGTIFNGFVGSDEFTKICQSYGINRGNGDWSSSAFVLTGDCQICGGKNKTVSDFVTRLYNVCLDRNPDSNGLNSWVNTIINGQSGAQTAYGFVFSNEFVLKNLCNEDFVEYMYKVFFGRDSDAAGKAGWVNVLNNGGTKGHVFSGFTGSDEFKKLCAQYGISAGTEDYSSVDFKASGPCSVCQGEAQQPEDPSYQQKYDYKMFIVNKYKPLYTTNNFSFVNIYIKTDNPSSEGFSVTVNGEHSVVGMEYSDVSVEGEFVTGLPNKVEGGYLFSLSMKNAGSYTVSIEEIKEGCYEEYAFKGWKTAENHCITDAKLNFTCEDYQTAYDQWIDSLVDTYTKPDMTPEEKFYAIVRGEFSNGRYTYDEVVKKEDGTYRKAPTLADNGTIWQNHRLNSANSPKLLVSIGQRVGYDVKAVSYDISNWFHAYVDTPDGDRLTICPPTTTGDLGTIKPFDFSVYK
;
A
#
# COMPACT_ATOMS: atom_id res chain seq x y z
N MET A 1 38.39 -33.02 -3.04
CA MET A 1 37.25 -33.12 -2.09
C MET A 1 36.67 -31.73 -1.95
N ASN A 2 35.45 -31.35 -2.32
CA ASN A 2 34.29 -31.97 -2.96
C ASN A 2 33.63 -30.88 -3.83
N TYR A 3 33.27 -31.19 -5.07
CA TYR A 3 32.56 -30.26 -5.97
C TYR A 3 31.06 -30.53 -5.93
N LYS A 4 30.24 -29.46 -5.85
CA LYS A 4 28.82 -29.48 -6.23
C LYS A 4 28.70 -28.80 -7.60
N ILE A 5 28.11 -29.51 -8.55
CA ILE A 5 27.74 -29.04 -9.89
C ILE A 5 26.30 -28.53 -9.79
N ASP A 6 26.02 -27.33 -10.31
CA ASP A 6 24.65 -26.85 -10.52
C ASP A 6 24.29 -26.81 -12.02
N LYS A 7 23.01 -27.10 -12.30
CA LYS A 7 22.40 -27.34 -13.60
C LYS A 7 22.10 -26.02 -14.31
N GLY A 8 22.96 -25.65 -15.25
CA GLY A 8 22.66 -24.56 -16.18
C GLY A 8 23.90 -24.06 -16.90
N GLY A 9 24.34 -24.80 -17.92
CA GLY A 9 25.59 -24.53 -18.64
C GLY A 9 25.75 -23.11 -19.17
N ARG A 10 26.40 -22.23 -18.39
CA ARG A 10 26.91 -20.93 -18.82
C ARG A 10 28.32 -20.72 -18.27
N ILE A 11 29.28 -20.57 -19.18
CA ILE A 11 30.67 -20.20 -18.88
C ILE A 11 30.70 -18.69 -18.63
N ARG A 12 30.98 -18.25 -17.40
CA ARG A 12 31.28 -16.84 -17.07
C ARG A 12 32.80 -16.61 -17.16
N ARG A 13 33.23 -15.68 -18.03
CA ARG A 13 34.63 -15.24 -18.12
C ARG A 13 34.99 -14.41 -16.89
N TYR A 14 35.79 -14.97 -15.97
CA TYR A 14 36.54 -14.19 -14.99
C TYR A 14 37.96 -14.01 -15.54
N LEU A 15 38.30 -12.79 -15.93
CA LEU A 15 39.68 -12.41 -16.24
C LEU A 15 40.36 -11.98 -14.94
N CYS A 16 41.18 -12.87 -14.36
CA CYS A 16 42.29 -12.43 -13.52
C CYS A 16 43.45 -13.43 -13.55
N HIS A 17 44.63 -12.90 -13.88
CA HIS A 17 45.97 -13.47 -13.83
C HIS A 17 46.38 -14.53 -14.87
N LEU A 18 47.14 -14.03 -15.86
CA LEU A 18 48.00 -14.76 -16.78
C LEU A 18 48.90 -15.78 -16.05
N SER A 19 48.96 -17.00 -16.58
CA SER A 19 50.19 -17.79 -16.59
C SER A 19 50.49 -18.21 -18.03
N VAL A 20 51.75 -18.05 -18.42
CA VAL A 20 52.28 -18.09 -19.80
C VAL A 20 52.12 -19.47 -20.49
N ALA A 21 51.55 -20.48 -19.83
CA ALA A 21 51.45 -21.85 -20.32
C ALA A 21 50.13 -22.21 -21.03
N VAL A 22 49.08 -21.36 -21.00
CA VAL A 22 47.76 -21.69 -21.59
C VAL A 22 47.55 -21.07 -22.99
N MET A 23 48.45 -20.16 -23.43
CA MET A 23 48.38 -19.51 -24.75
C MET A 23 48.72 -20.43 -25.93
N ALA A 24 49.27 -21.62 -25.70
CA ALA A 24 49.76 -22.48 -26.79
C ALA A 24 48.78 -23.58 -27.24
N LEU A 25 47.68 -23.84 -26.51
CA LEU A 25 46.77 -24.97 -26.82
C LEU A 25 45.43 -24.61 -27.46
N ILE A 26 45.10 -23.32 -27.64
CA ILE A 26 43.86 -22.86 -28.30
C ILE A 26 44.11 -22.53 -29.79
N LEU A 27 45.30 -22.84 -30.31
CA LEU A 27 45.75 -22.44 -31.65
C LEU A 27 45.44 -23.46 -32.77
N LEU A 28 44.59 -24.47 -32.55
CA LEU A 28 44.44 -25.59 -33.52
C LEU A 28 43.02 -26.08 -33.83
N CYS A 29 41.95 -25.42 -33.39
CA CYS A 29 40.59 -25.78 -33.82
C CYS A 29 39.74 -24.53 -34.09
N CYS A 30 39.86 -23.99 -35.30
CA CYS A 30 38.82 -23.33 -36.12
C CYS A 30 39.46 -22.41 -37.16
N ILE A 31 40.17 -23.00 -38.13
CA ILE A 31 40.34 -22.37 -39.45
C ILE A 31 39.05 -22.67 -40.23
N HIS A 32 38.09 -21.75 -40.15
CA HIS A 32 37.14 -21.51 -41.23
C HIS A 32 37.20 -20.01 -41.52
N VAL A 33 37.96 -19.67 -42.56
CA VAL A 33 38.00 -18.33 -43.12
C VAL A 33 36.63 -18.04 -43.76
N LEU A 34 35.86 -17.15 -43.14
CA LEU A 34 34.90 -16.32 -43.87
C LEU A 34 35.35 -14.86 -43.70
N PRO A 35 35.63 -14.14 -44.80
CA PRO A 35 36.00 -12.74 -44.70
C PRO A 35 34.73 -11.92 -44.55
N VAL A 36 34.29 -11.68 -43.32
CA VAL A 36 33.49 -10.47 -43.07
C VAL A 36 34.51 -9.39 -42.75
N ARG A 37 34.80 -8.55 -43.74
CA ARG A 37 35.39 -7.24 -43.46
C ARG A 37 34.52 -6.61 -42.38
N ALA A 38 35.02 -6.49 -41.15
CA ALA A 38 34.51 -5.53 -40.21
C ALA A 38 34.68 -4.17 -40.90
N GLN A 39 33.60 -3.67 -41.49
CA GLN A 39 33.52 -2.27 -41.82
C GLN A 39 33.76 -1.57 -40.48
N GLU A 40 34.87 -0.86 -40.33
CA GLU A 40 34.99 0.11 -39.25
C GLU A 40 33.79 1.03 -39.46
N ASN A 41 32.71 0.82 -38.70
CA ASN A 41 31.52 1.63 -38.86
C ASN A 41 31.94 3.05 -38.45
N THR A 42 32.21 3.89 -39.45
CA THR A 42 32.50 5.31 -39.30
C THR A 42 31.22 6.11 -39.44
N GLY A 43 31.22 7.39 -39.06
CA GLY A 43 30.04 8.24 -39.20
C GLY A 43 28.91 7.89 -38.21
N VAL A 44 27.70 8.35 -38.51
CA VAL A 44 26.55 8.23 -37.59
C VAL A 44 26.24 6.78 -37.24
N GLU A 45 26.29 5.88 -38.21
CA GLU A 45 26.09 4.44 -38.05
C GLU A 45 27.05 3.86 -37.00
N GLY A 46 28.31 4.25 -37.05
CA GLY A 46 29.34 3.85 -36.08
C GLY A 46 29.03 4.27 -34.66
N PHE A 47 28.59 5.52 -34.49
CA PHE A 47 28.20 6.04 -33.18
C PHE A 47 26.99 5.29 -32.61
N VAL A 48 25.97 5.02 -33.43
CA VAL A 48 24.81 4.25 -32.99
C VAL A 48 25.21 2.82 -32.61
N THR A 49 25.98 2.13 -33.45
CA THR A 49 26.52 0.79 -33.11
C THR A 49 27.28 0.82 -31.78
N ARG A 50 28.08 1.85 -31.55
CA ARG A 50 28.82 2.04 -30.30
C ARG A 50 27.90 2.15 -29.08
N LEU A 51 26.82 2.93 -29.16
CA LEU A 51 25.87 3.08 -28.05
C LEU A 51 25.19 1.75 -27.69
N TYR A 52 24.78 0.97 -28.69
CA TYR A 52 24.23 -0.37 -28.48
C TYR A 52 25.26 -1.33 -27.86
N ASN A 53 26.43 -1.45 -28.48
CA ASN A 53 27.41 -2.45 -28.09
C ASN A 53 28.03 -2.14 -26.72
N ILE A 54 28.32 -0.87 -26.43
CA ILE A 54 29.03 -0.49 -25.21
C ILE A 54 28.09 -0.16 -24.06
N CYS A 55 26.97 0.54 -24.31
CA CYS A 55 26.04 0.90 -23.23
C CYS A 55 25.04 -0.23 -22.95
N LEU A 56 24.51 -0.85 -24.00
CA LEU A 56 23.48 -1.89 -23.88
C LEU A 56 24.03 -3.31 -23.91
N ASP A 57 25.29 -3.53 -24.28
CA ASP A 57 25.94 -4.86 -24.33
C ASP A 57 25.22 -5.82 -25.29
N ARG A 58 24.78 -5.29 -26.44
CA ARG A 58 24.18 -6.07 -27.52
C ARG A 58 24.37 -5.40 -28.87
N ASP A 59 24.26 -6.18 -29.94
CA ASP A 59 24.18 -5.63 -31.28
C ASP A 59 22.86 -4.85 -31.50
N PRO A 60 22.89 -3.81 -32.34
CA PRO A 60 21.71 -3.03 -32.65
C PRO A 60 20.69 -3.86 -33.43
N ASP A 61 19.42 -3.77 -33.06
CA ASP A 61 18.33 -4.32 -33.86
C ASP A 61 18.08 -3.43 -35.10
N PRO A 62 17.71 -3.98 -36.27
CA PRO A 62 17.62 -3.19 -37.50
C PRO A 62 16.68 -1.99 -37.42
N ALA A 63 15.56 -2.11 -36.70
CA ALA A 63 14.57 -1.05 -36.60
C ALA A 63 15.06 0.12 -35.74
N GLY A 64 15.52 -0.17 -34.52
CA GLY A 64 16.09 0.81 -33.59
C GLY A 64 17.35 1.46 -34.15
N PHE A 65 18.23 0.68 -34.80
CA PHE A 65 19.40 1.20 -35.50
C PHE A 65 19.03 2.29 -36.52
N ASN A 66 18.13 1.95 -37.45
CA ASN A 66 17.73 2.87 -38.52
C ASN A 66 17.03 4.12 -37.94
N ALA A 67 16.22 3.96 -36.89
CA ALA A 67 15.56 5.09 -36.24
C ALA A 67 16.57 6.08 -35.65
N TRP A 68 17.54 5.61 -34.86
CA TRP A 68 18.57 6.45 -34.26
C TRP A 68 19.48 7.09 -35.30
N VAL A 69 19.89 6.33 -36.32
CA VAL A 69 20.72 6.86 -37.42
C VAL A 69 19.98 7.99 -38.14
N ASN A 70 18.69 7.84 -38.42
CA ASN A 70 17.90 8.86 -39.09
C ASN A 70 17.75 10.13 -38.24
N GLN A 71 17.50 10.00 -36.92
CA GLN A 71 17.39 11.16 -36.03
C GLN A 71 18.70 11.96 -35.91
N LEU A 72 19.84 11.26 -35.87
CA LEU A 72 21.15 11.91 -35.82
C LEU A 72 21.55 12.53 -37.15
N LYS A 73 21.26 11.87 -38.29
CA LYS A 73 21.53 12.41 -39.64
C LYS A 73 20.68 13.62 -39.98
N SER A 74 19.42 13.65 -39.53
CA SER A 74 18.54 14.80 -39.74
C SER A 74 18.84 15.97 -38.80
N GLY A 75 19.68 15.76 -37.78
CA GLY A 75 19.95 16.73 -36.73
C GLY A 75 18.78 16.92 -35.75
N ALA A 76 17.75 16.07 -35.82
CA ALA A 76 16.63 16.08 -34.87
C ALA A 76 17.09 15.74 -33.44
N ASN A 77 18.12 14.90 -33.33
CA ASN A 77 18.83 14.66 -32.08
C ASN A 77 20.33 14.92 -32.26
N THR A 78 20.94 15.35 -31.17
CA THR A 78 22.37 15.51 -30.99
C THR A 78 22.99 14.27 -30.33
N GLY A 79 24.32 14.20 -30.32
CA GLY A 79 25.04 13.11 -29.65
C GLY A 79 24.68 12.97 -28.17
N ALA A 80 24.51 14.08 -27.45
CA ALA A 80 24.12 14.10 -26.03
C ALA A 80 22.68 13.60 -25.81
N GLU A 81 21.74 13.98 -26.69
CA GLU A 81 20.34 13.50 -26.61
C GLU A 81 20.23 12.02 -26.95
N ALA A 82 20.99 11.54 -27.94
CA ALA A 82 21.10 10.10 -28.20
C ALA A 82 21.73 9.37 -27.01
N ALA A 83 22.85 9.86 -26.45
CA ALA A 83 23.45 9.30 -25.24
C ALA A 83 22.46 9.20 -24.07
N TYR A 84 21.64 10.24 -23.87
CA TYR A 84 20.58 10.26 -22.86
C TYR A 84 19.54 9.17 -23.12
N GLY A 85 19.06 9.06 -24.36
CA GLY A 85 18.09 8.05 -24.78
C GLY A 85 18.53 6.61 -24.51
N PHE A 86 19.85 6.33 -24.53
CA PHE A 86 20.39 5.01 -24.20
C PHE A 86 20.59 4.83 -22.70
N VAL A 87 21.23 5.77 -21.99
CA VAL A 87 21.56 5.62 -20.55
C VAL A 87 20.32 5.68 -19.67
N PHE A 88 19.31 6.47 -20.05
CA PHE A 88 18.04 6.58 -19.32
C PHE A 88 16.92 5.75 -19.96
N SER A 89 17.26 4.83 -20.86
CA SER A 89 16.31 3.81 -21.34
C SER A 89 15.94 2.83 -20.23
N ASN A 90 14.76 2.21 -20.35
CA ASN A 90 14.38 1.10 -19.47
C ASN A 90 15.38 -0.07 -19.55
N GLU A 91 15.98 -0.30 -20.72
CA GLU A 91 16.96 -1.35 -20.95
C GLU A 91 18.22 -1.13 -20.10
N PHE A 92 18.81 0.07 -20.16
CA PHE A 92 19.99 0.38 -19.33
C PHE A 92 19.65 0.42 -17.84
N LYS A 93 18.50 1.03 -17.46
CA LYS A 93 18.04 1.05 -16.06
C LYS A 93 17.82 -0.35 -15.49
N SER A 94 17.32 -1.30 -16.29
CA SER A 94 17.10 -2.69 -15.87
C SER A 94 18.38 -3.42 -15.44
N LYS A 95 19.56 -2.93 -15.85
CA LYS A 95 20.86 -3.44 -15.39
C LYS A 95 21.16 -3.07 -13.93
N ASN A 96 20.40 -2.14 -13.34
CA ASN A 96 20.59 -1.63 -11.97
C ASN A 96 22.07 -1.35 -11.64
N PRO A 97 22.85 -0.66 -12.50
CA PRO A 97 24.29 -0.55 -12.31
C PRO A 97 24.61 0.11 -10.96
N CYS A 98 25.47 -0.50 -10.14
CA CYS A 98 25.98 0.16 -8.93
C CYS A 98 26.77 1.41 -9.31
N ASN A 99 27.08 2.30 -8.37
CA ASN A 99 27.70 3.60 -8.69
C ASN A 99 29.00 3.44 -9.50
N THR A 100 29.84 2.48 -9.12
CA THR A 100 31.09 2.17 -9.83
C THR A 100 30.83 1.69 -11.26
N ASP A 101 29.91 0.74 -11.46
CA ASP A 101 29.60 0.22 -12.79
C ASP A 101 28.85 1.22 -13.67
N TYR A 102 28.05 2.09 -13.07
CA TYR A 102 27.40 3.19 -13.75
C TYR A 102 28.46 4.14 -14.35
N ILE A 103 29.37 4.64 -13.51
CA ILE A 103 30.47 5.52 -13.93
C ILE A 103 31.34 4.82 -14.97
N ALA A 104 31.75 3.57 -14.73
CA ALA A 104 32.57 2.82 -15.67
C ALA A 104 31.89 2.64 -17.04
N SER A 105 30.57 2.45 -17.06
CA SER A 105 29.81 2.38 -18.31
C SER A 105 29.81 3.72 -19.06
N LEU A 106 29.69 4.85 -18.35
CA LEU A 106 29.79 6.18 -18.98
C LEU A 106 31.17 6.45 -19.57
N TYR A 107 32.25 6.07 -18.87
CA TYR A 107 33.63 6.13 -19.38
C TYR A 107 33.78 5.36 -20.69
N ARG A 108 33.36 4.09 -20.70
CA ARG A 108 33.46 3.25 -21.89
C ARG A 108 32.61 3.80 -23.03
N CYS A 109 31.36 4.18 -22.77
CA CYS A 109 30.42 4.69 -23.78
C CYS A 109 30.87 6.02 -24.38
N PHE A 110 31.24 6.98 -23.55
CA PHE A 110 31.35 8.38 -23.96
C PHE A 110 32.78 8.89 -24.05
N LEU A 111 33.76 8.21 -23.46
CA LEU A 111 35.17 8.59 -23.53
C LEU A 111 36.04 7.52 -24.22
N GLY A 112 35.51 6.31 -24.43
CA GLY A 112 36.21 5.26 -25.19
C GLY A 112 37.40 4.64 -24.46
N ARG A 113 37.41 4.75 -23.12
CA ARG A 113 38.46 4.22 -22.26
C ARG A 113 37.87 3.72 -20.94
N GLU A 114 38.63 2.92 -20.21
CA GLU A 114 38.31 2.60 -18.82
C GLU A 114 38.58 3.82 -17.90
N PRO A 115 37.87 3.93 -16.78
CA PRO A 115 38.17 4.93 -15.77
C PRO A 115 39.54 4.67 -15.15
N ASP A 116 40.33 5.73 -15.01
CA ASP A 116 41.49 5.72 -14.12
C ASP A 116 41.05 5.87 -12.65
N SER A 117 41.94 5.54 -11.71
CA SER A 117 41.60 5.51 -10.27
C SER A 117 41.20 6.89 -9.73
N ALA A 118 41.85 7.96 -10.20
CA ALA A 118 41.57 9.33 -9.76
C ALA A 118 40.22 9.79 -10.31
N GLY A 119 39.95 9.55 -11.59
CA GLY A 119 38.68 9.86 -12.24
C GLY A 119 37.50 9.13 -11.59
N MET A 120 37.61 7.81 -11.38
CA MET A 120 36.58 7.04 -10.68
C MET A 120 36.30 7.61 -9.29
N SER A 121 37.35 7.86 -8.50
CA SER A 121 37.22 8.41 -7.15
C SER A 121 36.56 9.79 -7.14
N ALA A 122 36.89 10.65 -8.10
CA ALA A 122 36.29 11.98 -8.21
C ALA A 122 34.79 11.92 -8.50
N TRP A 123 34.36 11.05 -9.42
CA TRP A 123 32.93 10.90 -9.73
C TRP A 123 32.15 10.23 -8.59
N LEU A 124 32.73 9.24 -7.92
CA LEU A 124 32.10 8.64 -6.74
C LEU A 124 31.93 9.67 -5.62
N ALA A 125 32.94 10.50 -5.35
CA ALA A 125 32.84 11.57 -4.36
C ALA A 125 31.72 12.57 -4.68
N ARG A 126 31.43 12.82 -5.97
CA ARG A 126 30.29 13.66 -6.38
C ARG A 126 28.94 13.01 -6.07
N ILE A 127 28.79 11.71 -6.35
CA ILE A 127 27.57 10.97 -5.97
C ILE A 127 27.41 10.97 -4.44
N GLU A 128 28.49 10.76 -3.69
CA GLU A 128 28.49 10.82 -2.22
C GLU A 128 28.16 12.23 -1.70
N ALA A 129 28.54 13.28 -2.45
CA ALA A 129 28.18 14.65 -2.17
C ALA A 129 26.74 15.02 -2.54
N GLY A 130 25.98 14.09 -3.15
CA GLY A 130 24.55 14.25 -3.43
C GLY A 130 24.23 14.54 -4.90
N ASP A 131 25.22 14.52 -5.79
CA ASP A 131 24.95 14.67 -7.22
C ASP A 131 24.14 13.47 -7.75
N SER A 132 23.07 13.78 -8.47
CA SER A 132 22.24 12.77 -9.12
C SER A 132 23.03 12.08 -10.24
N ARG A 133 22.60 10.88 -10.62
CA ARG A 133 23.14 10.20 -11.81
C ARG A 133 22.96 11.03 -13.10
N GLY A 134 21.90 11.83 -13.16
CA GLY A 134 21.72 12.86 -14.18
C GLY A 134 22.85 13.88 -14.21
N THR A 135 23.23 14.42 -13.05
CA THR A 135 24.35 15.36 -12.90
C THR A 135 25.68 14.71 -13.29
N ILE A 136 25.90 13.45 -12.90
CA ILE A 136 27.08 12.70 -13.32
C ILE A 136 27.10 12.54 -14.84
N PHE A 137 25.98 12.10 -15.44
CA PHE A 137 25.83 11.97 -16.89
C PHE A 137 26.14 13.28 -17.63
N ASN A 138 25.60 14.42 -17.18
CA ASN A 138 25.90 15.75 -17.72
C ASN A 138 27.40 16.02 -17.78
N GLY A 139 28.15 15.61 -16.75
CA GLY A 139 29.61 15.75 -16.72
C GLY A 139 30.32 14.99 -17.84
N PHE A 140 29.85 13.79 -18.20
CA PHE A 140 30.41 13.00 -19.30
C PHE A 140 30.06 13.58 -20.67
N VAL A 141 28.77 13.85 -20.91
CA VAL A 141 28.33 14.38 -22.22
C VAL A 141 28.71 15.84 -22.42
N GLY A 142 29.05 16.55 -21.35
CA GLY A 142 29.60 17.90 -21.35
C GLY A 142 31.11 17.97 -21.61
N SER A 143 31.82 16.83 -21.62
CA SER A 143 33.28 16.81 -21.66
C SER A 143 33.89 17.04 -23.05
N ASP A 144 35.13 17.53 -23.06
CA ASP A 144 35.94 17.65 -24.28
C ASP A 144 36.22 16.28 -24.90
N GLU A 145 36.34 15.22 -24.09
CA GLU A 145 36.55 13.85 -24.57
C GLU A 145 35.31 13.35 -25.34
N PHE A 146 34.11 13.57 -24.81
CA PHE A 146 32.89 13.22 -25.55
C PHE A 146 32.72 14.09 -26.80
N THR A 147 33.12 15.36 -26.74
CA THR A 147 33.16 16.24 -27.92
C THR A 147 34.02 15.63 -29.03
N LYS A 148 35.21 15.12 -28.69
CA LYS A 148 36.11 14.43 -29.65
C LYS A 148 35.49 13.14 -30.20
N ILE A 149 34.82 12.36 -29.35
CA ILE A 149 34.09 11.16 -29.80
C ILE A 149 33.03 11.54 -30.83
N CYS A 150 32.15 12.51 -30.54
CA CYS A 150 31.12 12.97 -31.48
C CYS A 150 31.74 13.49 -32.80
N GLN A 151 32.82 14.28 -32.72
CA GLN A 151 33.53 14.77 -33.90
C GLN A 151 34.10 13.64 -34.77
N SER A 152 34.66 12.58 -34.17
CA SER A 152 35.19 11.43 -34.93
C SER A 152 34.12 10.68 -35.73
N TYR A 153 32.85 10.78 -35.31
CA TYR A 153 31.69 10.22 -36.01
C TYR A 153 30.92 11.27 -36.83
N GLY A 154 31.42 12.52 -36.93
CA GLY A 154 30.76 13.59 -37.67
C GLY A 154 29.42 14.04 -37.08
N ILE A 155 29.21 13.87 -35.77
CA ILE A 155 27.97 14.20 -35.06
C ILE A 155 28.13 15.51 -34.29
N ASN A 156 27.09 16.36 -34.32
CA ASN A 156 27.00 17.47 -33.38
C ASN A 156 26.77 16.93 -31.96
N ARG A 157 27.69 17.23 -31.03
CA ARG A 157 27.57 16.85 -29.61
C ARG A 157 26.24 17.31 -29.01
N GLY A 158 25.81 18.54 -29.32
CA GLY A 158 24.68 19.17 -28.65
C GLY A 158 24.95 19.55 -27.20
N ASN A 159 23.91 20.00 -26.51
CA ASN A 159 23.95 20.33 -25.08
C ASN A 159 22.59 20.10 -24.44
N GLY A 160 22.55 19.86 -23.14
CA GLY A 160 21.32 19.70 -22.37
C GLY A 160 21.60 19.61 -20.88
N ASP A 161 20.55 19.64 -20.08
CA ASP A 161 20.62 19.44 -18.63
C ASP A 161 19.65 18.32 -18.22
N TRP A 162 20.22 17.20 -17.79
CA TRP A 162 19.50 16.03 -17.31
C TRP A 162 19.70 15.79 -15.82
N SER A 163 20.12 16.81 -15.06
CA SER A 163 20.38 16.71 -13.62
C SER A 163 19.16 16.26 -12.80
N SER A 164 17.95 16.53 -13.28
CA SER A 164 16.69 16.10 -12.65
C SER A 164 16.19 14.73 -13.13
N SER A 165 16.87 14.08 -14.08
CA SER A 165 16.41 12.81 -14.65
C SER A 165 16.47 11.66 -13.65
N ALA A 166 15.31 11.04 -13.41
CA ALA A 166 15.17 9.94 -12.47
C ALA A 166 15.91 8.67 -12.97
N PHE A 167 16.87 8.21 -12.15
CA PHE A 167 17.56 6.93 -12.29
C PHE A 167 17.43 6.16 -10.97
N VAL A 168 16.33 5.41 -10.88
CA VAL A 168 15.92 4.73 -9.66
C VAL A 168 16.51 3.31 -9.62
N LEU A 169 17.13 2.94 -8.50
CA LEU A 169 17.67 1.58 -8.29
C LEU A 169 16.63 0.70 -7.59
N THR A 170 16.27 -0.42 -8.21
CA THR A 170 15.21 -1.32 -7.72
C THR A 170 15.70 -2.69 -7.28
N GLY A 171 16.99 -2.97 -7.43
CA GLY A 171 17.57 -4.25 -7.01
C GLY A 171 19.09 -4.26 -7.11
N ASP A 172 19.66 -5.46 -6.93
CA ASP A 172 21.09 -5.71 -7.05
C ASP A 172 21.65 -5.30 -8.41
N CYS A 173 22.92 -4.98 -8.45
CA CYS A 173 23.60 -4.68 -9.69
C CYS A 173 23.67 -5.91 -10.59
N GLN A 174 23.07 -5.84 -11.77
CA GLN A 174 23.05 -6.95 -12.72
C GLN A 174 24.38 -7.09 -13.49
N ILE A 175 25.30 -6.14 -13.34
CA ILE A 175 26.63 -6.16 -13.96
C ILE A 175 27.62 -6.93 -13.07
N CYS A 176 27.83 -6.49 -11.83
CA CYS A 176 28.79 -7.13 -10.91
C CYS A 176 28.16 -8.04 -9.83
N GLY A 177 26.84 -8.02 -9.65
CA GLY A 177 26.15 -8.71 -8.55
C GLY A 177 26.23 -7.98 -7.20
N GLY A 178 26.82 -6.78 -7.16
CA GLY A 178 26.93 -5.97 -5.96
C GLY A 178 25.57 -5.48 -5.44
N LYS A 179 25.44 -5.31 -4.13
CA LYS A 179 24.22 -4.79 -3.49
C LYS A 179 24.10 -3.29 -3.73
N ASN A 180 22.94 -2.86 -4.21
CA ASN A 180 22.56 -1.46 -4.25
C ASN A 180 21.72 -1.12 -3.03
N LYS A 181 21.82 0.13 -2.56
CA LYS A 181 20.73 0.73 -1.79
C LYS A 181 19.61 1.10 -2.76
N THR A 182 18.41 0.60 -2.50
CA THR A 182 17.25 0.68 -3.40
C THR A 182 16.17 1.58 -2.83
N VAL A 183 15.18 1.93 -3.65
CA VAL A 183 13.99 2.62 -3.14
C VAL A 183 13.30 1.87 -2.01
N SER A 184 13.27 0.53 -2.09
CA SER A 184 12.70 -0.29 -1.02
C SER A 184 13.43 -0.08 0.31
N ASP A 185 14.76 0.11 0.28
CA ASP A 185 15.54 0.40 1.48
C ASP A 185 15.25 1.80 2.05
N PHE A 186 15.03 2.80 1.17
CA PHE A 186 14.61 4.14 1.58
C PHE A 186 13.23 4.13 2.23
N VAL A 187 12.25 3.47 1.62
CA VAL A 187 10.89 3.34 2.16
C VAL A 187 10.91 2.55 3.46
N THR A 188 11.61 1.41 3.51
CA THR A 188 11.75 0.59 4.73
C THR A 188 12.35 1.40 5.86
N ARG A 189 13.33 2.26 5.56
CA ARG A 189 13.90 3.19 6.53
C ARG A 189 12.86 4.18 7.08
N LEU A 190 11.99 4.74 6.24
CA LEU A 190 10.93 5.63 6.70
C LEU A 190 9.93 4.90 7.61
N TYR A 191 9.54 3.68 7.27
CA TYR A 191 8.72 2.85 8.17
C TYR A 191 9.40 2.61 9.52
N ASN A 192 10.66 2.14 9.50
CA ASN A 192 11.36 1.77 10.72
C ASN A 192 11.66 2.97 11.62
N VAL A 193 11.97 4.13 11.05
CA VAL A 193 12.40 5.29 11.82
C VAL A 193 11.29 6.30 12.07
N CYS A 194 10.35 6.49 11.14
CA CYS A 194 9.20 7.34 11.41
C CYS A 194 8.16 6.59 12.24
N LEU A 195 7.85 5.34 11.90
CA LEU A 195 6.66 4.65 12.41
C LEU A 195 6.99 3.57 13.46
N ASP A 196 8.26 3.26 13.67
CA ASP A 196 8.75 2.22 14.60
C ASP A 196 8.26 0.81 14.26
N ARG A 197 8.05 0.52 12.96
CA ARG A 197 7.66 -0.82 12.49
C ARG A 197 8.23 -1.14 11.12
N ASN A 198 8.30 -2.42 10.79
CA ASN A 198 8.60 -2.86 9.43
C ASN A 198 7.38 -2.63 8.51
N PRO A 199 7.60 -2.36 7.21
CA PRO A 199 6.50 -2.33 6.25
C PRO A 199 5.92 -3.72 6.01
N ASP A 200 4.62 -3.78 5.74
CA ASP A 200 4.03 -4.91 5.04
C ASP A 200 4.33 -4.85 3.54
N SER A 201 4.20 -5.97 2.84
CA SER A 201 4.52 -6.08 1.42
C SER A 201 3.70 -5.16 0.53
N ASN A 202 2.42 -4.91 0.86
CA ASN A 202 1.55 -4.07 0.03
C ASN A 202 1.91 -2.59 0.21
N GLY A 203 2.08 -2.14 1.45
CA GLY A 203 2.53 -0.79 1.77
C GLY A 203 3.88 -0.47 1.15
N LEU A 204 4.87 -1.37 1.29
CA LEU A 204 6.19 -1.21 0.68
C LEU A 204 6.10 -1.07 -0.84
N ASN A 205 5.39 -1.98 -1.51
CA ASN A 205 5.24 -1.96 -2.96
C ASN A 205 4.52 -0.70 -3.45
N SER A 206 3.51 -0.22 -2.71
CA SER A 206 2.78 1.00 -3.08
C SER A 206 3.69 2.22 -3.10
N TRP A 207 4.45 2.46 -2.03
CA TRP A 207 5.41 3.58 -1.95
C TRP A 207 6.57 3.43 -2.94
N VAL A 208 7.08 2.22 -3.16
CA VAL A 208 8.13 1.98 -4.17
C VAL A 208 7.62 2.37 -5.56
N ASN A 209 6.38 2.03 -5.89
CA ASN A 209 5.79 2.35 -7.18
C ASN A 209 5.57 3.85 -7.37
N THR A 210 5.21 4.61 -6.33
CA THR A 210 5.06 6.07 -6.47
C THR A 210 6.40 6.75 -6.76
N ILE A 211 7.48 6.30 -6.13
CA ILE A 211 8.84 6.82 -6.36
C ILE A 211 9.35 6.42 -7.75
N ILE A 212 9.12 5.18 -8.20
CA ILE A 212 9.44 4.75 -9.57
C ILE A 212 8.71 5.63 -10.60
N ASN A 213 7.49 6.06 -10.29
CA ASN A 213 6.67 6.94 -11.12
C ASN A 213 6.98 8.44 -10.94
N GLY A 214 8.06 8.79 -10.23
CA GLY A 214 8.60 10.15 -10.18
C GLY A 214 8.34 10.93 -8.90
N GLN A 215 7.76 10.32 -7.86
CA GLN A 215 7.60 10.97 -6.56
C GLN A 215 8.97 11.22 -5.90
N SER A 216 9.15 12.41 -5.32
CA SER A 216 10.40 12.80 -4.66
C SER A 216 10.56 12.18 -3.27
N GLY A 217 11.78 12.22 -2.74
CA GLY A 217 12.10 11.82 -1.38
C GLY A 217 11.35 12.67 -0.35
N ALA A 218 11.25 13.98 -0.55
CA ALA A 218 10.51 14.89 0.32
C ALA A 218 9.00 14.59 0.31
N GLN A 219 8.39 14.40 -0.86
CA GLN A 219 6.98 14.00 -0.98
C GLN A 219 6.70 12.66 -0.31
N THR A 220 7.61 11.70 -0.48
CA THR A 220 7.50 10.40 0.18
C THR A 220 7.59 10.56 1.69
N ALA A 221 8.63 11.22 2.20
CA ALA A 221 8.81 11.41 3.63
C ALA A 221 7.68 12.22 4.27
N TYR A 222 7.07 13.16 3.55
CA TYR A 222 5.88 13.88 3.98
C TYR A 222 4.74 12.91 4.30
N GLY A 223 4.49 11.93 3.43
CA GLY A 223 3.49 10.89 3.64
C GLY A 223 3.70 10.02 4.90
N PHE A 224 4.92 10.00 5.46
CA PHE A 224 5.22 9.31 6.72
C PHE A 224 5.16 10.26 7.91
N VAL A 225 5.90 11.39 7.86
CA VAL A 225 5.98 12.35 8.97
C VAL A 225 4.65 13.02 9.26
N PHE A 226 3.80 13.18 8.24
CA PHE A 226 2.45 13.76 8.35
C PHE A 226 1.34 12.72 8.22
N SER A 227 1.68 11.44 8.36
CA SER A 227 0.67 10.39 8.53
C SER A 227 -0.01 10.48 9.89
N ASN A 228 -1.25 9.99 9.97
CA ASN A 228 -1.96 9.83 11.24
C ASN A 228 -1.12 9.02 12.25
N GLU A 229 -0.45 7.97 11.80
CA GLU A 229 0.39 7.10 12.64
C GLU A 229 1.56 7.85 13.30
N PHE A 230 2.24 8.74 12.57
CA PHE A 230 3.31 9.57 13.13
C PHE A 230 2.76 10.66 14.05
N VAL A 231 1.64 11.29 13.66
CA VAL A 231 0.97 12.33 14.46
C VAL A 231 0.50 11.78 15.81
N LEU A 232 -0.01 10.55 15.84
CA LEU A 232 -0.46 9.87 17.06
C LEU A 232 0.67 9.55 18.03
N LYS A 233 1.95 9.63 17.62
CA LYS A 233 3.07 9.61 18.57
C LYS A 233 3.09 10.87 19.44
N ASN A 234 2.37 11.93 19.06
CA ASN A 234 2.21 13.14 19.86
C ASN A 234 3.53 13.67 20.44
N LEU A 235 4.55 13.78 19.58
CA LEU A 235 5.91 14.11 20.00
C LEU A 235 6.00 15.57 20.49
N CYS A 236 6.72 15.80 21.59
CA CYS A 236 7.15 17.15 21.97
C CYS A 236 8.08 17.73 20.90
N ASN A 237 8.37 19.03 21.00
CA ASN A 237 9.23 19.71 20.02
C ASN A 237 10.63 19.09 19.99
N GLU A 238 11.19 18.74 21.14
CA GLU A 238 12.51 18.13 21.27
C GLU A 238 12.60 16.77 20.58
N ASP A 239 11.60 15.91 20.78
CA ASP A 239 11.57 14.57 20.21
C ASP A 239 11.19 14.61 18.73
N PHE A 240 10.28 15.50 18.34
CA PHE A 240 9.99 15.71 16.93
C PHE A 240 11.26 16.06 16.16
N VAL A 241 12.05 17.03 16.66
CA VAL A 241 13.33 17.40 16.05
C VAL A 241 14.29 16.21 16.04
N GLU A 242 14.36 15.42 17.10
CA GLU A 242 15.19 14.21 17.15
C GLU A 242 14.82 13.21 16.04
N TYR A 243 13.52 12.96 15.84
CA TYR A 243 13.04 12.14 14.73
C TYR A 243 13.43 12.74 13.38
N MET A 244 13.38 14.07 13.18
CA MET A 244 13.81 14.67 11.92
C MET A 244 15.29 14.38 11.62
N TYR A 245 16.18 14.49 12.62
CA TYR A 245 17.60 14.10 12.44
C TYR A 245 17.74 12.62 12.09
N LYS A 246 17.04 11.75 12.83
CA LYS A 246 17.11 10.30 12.61
C LYS A 246 16.52 9.88 11.27
N VAL A 247 15.47 10.52 10.78
CA VAL A 247 14.78 10.21 9.52
C VAL A 247 15.55 10.75 8.33
N PHE A 248 15.96 12.02 8.37
CA PHE A 248 16.52 12.70 7.21
C PHE A 248 18.03 12.56 7.10
N PHE A 249 18.74 12.32 8.20
CA PHE A 249 20.21 12.27 8.22
C PHE A 249 20.76 10.93 8.71
N GLY A 250 19.97 10.14 9.44
CA GLY A 250 20.39 8.81 9.90
C GLY A 250 21.41 8.85 11.03
N ARG A 251 21.36 9.92 11.81
CA ARG A 251 22.20 10.16 12.98
C ARG A 251 21.38 10.89 14.05
N ASP A 252 21.88 10.86 15.27
CA ASP A 252 21.33 11.68 16.36
C ASP A 252 21.63 13.16 16.12
N SER A 253 20.81 14.01 16.71
CA SER A 253 20.99 15.45 16.66
C SER A 253 22.23 15.90 17.45
N ASP A 254 22.90 16.95 16.97
CA ASP A 254 23.87 17.66 17.79
C ASP A 254 23.16 18.69 18.69
N ALA A 255 23.77 19.03 19.83
CA ALA A 255 23.13 19.87 20.84
C ALA A 255 22.74 21.27 20.32
N ALA A 256 23.58 21.88 19.48
CA ALA A 256 23.34 23.23 18.98
C ALA A 256 22.25 23.23 17.89
N GLY A 257 22.33 22.30 16.94
CA GLY A 257 21.34 22.13 15.89
C GLY A 257 19.95 21.79 16.43
N LYS A 258 19.88 20.87 17.41
CA LYS A 258 18.63 20.54 18.10
C LYS A 258 18.03 21.77 18.78
N ALA A 259 18.84 22.50 19.56
CA ALA A 259 18.38 23.71 20.25
C ALA A 259 17.87 24.78 19.27
N GLY A 260 18.52 24.94 18.11
CA GLY A 260 18.08 25.86 17.06
C GLY A 260 16.67 25.54 16.55
N TRP A 261 16.42 24.30 16.14
CA TRP A 261 15.11 23.89 15.62
C TRP A 261 14.02 23.88 16.70
N VAL A 262 14.34 23.45 17.92
CA VAL A 262 13.40 23.51 19.05
C VAL A 262 13.01 24.95 19.36
N ASN A 263 13.95 25.89 19.32
CA ASN A 263 13.64 27.32 19.48
C ASN A 263 12.73 27.86 18.39
N VAL A 264 12.83 27.37 17.15
CA VAL A 264 11.90 27.76 16.07
C VAL A 264 10.47 27.32 16.43
N LEU A 265 10.28 26.08 16.86
CA LEU A 265 8.98 25.57 17.27
C LEU A 265 8.43 26.29 18.51
N ASN A 266 9.26 26.54 19.52
CA ASN A 266 8.87 27.23 20.75
C ASN A 266 8.48 28.70 20.53
N ASN A 267 8.94 29.31 19.42
CA ASN A 267 8.58 30.68 19.04
C ASN A 267 7.45 30.74 17.98
N GLY A 268 6.68 29.65 17.81
CA GLY A 268 5.51 29.61 16.93
C GLY A 268 5.79 29.23 15.48
N GLY A 269 7.00 28.75 15.17
CA GLY A 269 7.28 28.08 13.90
C GLY A 269 6.56 26.74 13.82
N THR A 270 6.22 26.32 12.60
CA THR A 270 5.46 25.08 12.37
C THR A 270 6.38 23.87 12.28
N LYS A 271 5.83 22.68 12.54
CA LYS A 271 6.55 21.41 12.29
C LYS A 271 6.84 21.19 10.80
N GLY A 272 5.99 21.70 9.91
CA GLY A 272 6.25 21.76 8.47
C GLY A 272 7.43 22.63 8.10
N HIS A 273 7.63 23.76 8.79
CA HIS A 273 8.80 24.62 8.58
C HIS A 273 10.10 23.89 8.97
N VAL A 274 10.10 23.20 10.11
CA VAL A 274 11.22 22.35 10.50
C VAL A 274 11.43 21.26 9.45
N PHE A 275 10.41 20.48 9.10
CA PHE A 275 10.50 19.44 8.07
C PHE A 275 11.11 19.95 6.75
N SER A 276 10.63 21.08 6.24
CA SER A 276 11.16 21.72 5.02
C SER A 276 12.61 22.16 5.16
N GLY A 277 13.04 22.57 6.35
CA GLY A 277 14.45 22.82 6.65
C GLY A 277 15.31 21.56 6.49
N PHE A 278 14.81 20.40 6.93
CA PHE A 278 15.53 19.12 6.78
C PHE A 278 15.50 18.61 5.34
N THR A 279 14.34 18.60 4.68
CA THR A 279 14.22 18.13 3.29
C THR A 279 14.89 19.07 2.29
N GLY A 280 15.00 20.36 2.59
CA GLY A 280 15.74 21.32 1.77
C GLY A 280 17.26 21.23 1.92
N SER A 281 17.77 20.49 2.91
CA SER A 281 19.19 20.45 3.24
C SER A 281 20.03 19.63 2.25
N ASP A 282 21.31 19.96 2.13
CA ASP A 282 22.26 19.18 1.33
C ASP A 282 22.49 17.77 1.91
N GLU A 283 22.29 17.60 3.21
CA GLU A 283 22.42 16.29 3.85
C GLU A 283 21.29 15.34 3.44
N PHE A 284 20.05 15.85 3.32
CA PHE A 284 18.96 15.04 2.76
C PHE A 284 19.14 14.75 1.26
N LYS A 285 19.65 15.71 0.49
CA LYS A 285 20.01 15.47 -0.93
C LYS A 285 21.02 14.33 -1.07
N LYS A 286 22.05 14.32 -0.23
CA LYS A 286 23.04 13.23 -0.15
C LYS A 286 22.39 11.90 0.19
N LEU A 287 21.46 11.89 1.16
CA LEU A 287 20.74 10.67 1.52
C LEU A 287 19.94 10.12 0.34
N CYS A 288 19.12 10.95 -0.32
CA CYS A 288 18.29 10.55 -1.46
C CYS A 288 19.14 10.04 -2.64
N ALA A 289 20.28 10.69 -2.91
CA ALA A 289 21.20 10.27 -3.98
C ALA A 289 21.74 8.85 -3.76
N GLN A 290 21.97 8.42 -2.51
CA GLN A 290 22.41 7.04 -2.21
C GLN A 290 21.38 5.98 -2.62
N TYR A 291 20.09 6.34 -2.65
CA TYR A 291 19.00 5.45 -3.05
C TYR A 291 18.57 5.66 -4.51
N GLY A 292 19.22 6.56 -5.25
CA GLY A 292 18.84 6.91 -6.62
C GLY A 292 17.53 7.71 -6.74
N ILE A 293 17.18 8.47 -5.69
CA ILE A 293 15.93 9.22 -5.60
C ILE A 293 16.22 10.72 -5.72
N SER A 294 15.32 11.48 -6.36
CA SER A 294 15.35 12.94 -6.32
C SER A 294 14.88 13.43 -4.96
N ALA A 295 15.63 14.32 -4.30
CA ALA A 295 15.24 14.83 -2.99
C ALA A 295 13.93 15.62 -3.01
N GLY A 296 13.63 16.32 -4.12
CA GLY A 296 12.52 17.26 -4.20
C GLY A 296 12.89 18.68 -3.77
N THR A 297 12.00 19.63 -4.05
CA THR A 297 12.15 21.06 -3.71
C THR A 297 10.85 21.63 -3.12
N GLU A 298 9.97 20.77 -2.64
CA GLU A 298 8.65 21.14 -2.13
C GLU A 298 8.77 21.85 -0.78
N ASP A 299 7.95 22.89 -0.59
CA ASP A 299 7.84 23.64 0.65
C ASP A 299 6.55 23.25 1.39
N TYR A 300 6.71 22.84 2.64
CA TYR A 300 5.67 22.41 3.56
C TYR A 300 5.64 23.32 4.80
N SER A 301 6.28 24.49 4.74
CA SER A 301 6.42 25.41 5.87
C SER A 301 5.09 25.89 6.45
N SER A 302 3.99 25.85 5.70
CA SER A 302 2.65 26.19 6.18
C SER A 302 1.93 25.06 6.91
N VAL A 303 2.45 23.83 6.83
CA VAL A 303 1.84 22.65 7.45
C VAL A 303 2.20 22.65 8.92
N ASP A 304 1.20 22.61 9.80
CA ASP A 304 1.44 22.55 11.23
C ASP A 304 0.66 21.43 11.91
N PHE A 305 1.23 20.90 12.98
CA PHE A 305 0.54 20.05 13.94
C PHE A 305 0.58 20.74 15.28
N LYS A 306 -0.59 20.97 15.89
CA LYS A 306 -0.63 21.23 17.32
C LYS A 306 -0.64 19.88 18.02
N ALA A 307 0.38 19.63 18.84
CA ALA A 307 0.41 18.45 19.71
C ALA A 307 -0.85 18.42 20.57
N SER A 308 -1.53 17.28 20.63
CA SER A 308 -2.73 17.07 21.44
C SER A 308 -2.41 16.05 22.53
N GLY A 309 -2.02 16.54 23.72
CA GLY A 309 -1.76 15.72 24.91
C GLY A 309 -0.27 15.58 25.28
N PRO A 310 0.08 14.71 26.25
CA PRO A 310 1.45 14.52 26.70
C PRO A 310 2.31 13.77 25.68
N CYS A 311 3.60 14.12 25.63
CA CYS A 311 4.61 13.47 24.81
C CYS A 311 4.64 11.94 25.05
N SER A 312 4.35 11.13 24.04
CA SER A 312 4.30 9.66 24.21
C SER A 312 5.65 9.02 24.53
N VAL A 313 6.76 9.71 24.20
CA VAL A 313 8.14 9.26 24.41
C VAL A 313 8.70 9.73 25.75
N CYS A 314 8.40 10.97 26.13
CA CYS A 314 8.92 11.60 27.34
C CYS A 314 8.09 11.29 28.60
N GLN A 315 6.80 10.92 28.44
CA GLN A 315 5.77 10.92 29.49
C GLN A 315 5.71 12.20 30.35
N GLY A 316 6.32 13.29 29.89
CA GLY A 316 6.34 14.59 30.56
C GLY A 316 5.17 15.45 30.11
N GLU A 317 4.45 15.99 31.08
CA GLU A 317 3.30 16.89 30.90
C GLU A 317 3.67 18.11 30.04
N ALA A 318 3.09 18.20 28.84
CA ALA A 318 2.88 19.48 28.21
C ALA A 318 1.46 19.93 28.59
N GLN A 319 1.37 20.85 29.55
CA GLN A 319 0.16 21.60 29.82
C GLN A 319 -0.18 22.47 28.61
N GLN A 320 -1.26 22.17 27.89
CA GLN A 320 -2.29 23.19 27.75
C GLN A 320 -3.43 22.78 28.68
N PRO A 321 -3.95 23.71 29.49
CA PRO A 321 -5.05 23.41 30.39
C PRO A 321 -6.23 22.94 29.55
N GLU A 322 -6.86 21.84 29.96
CA GLU A 322 -8.28 21.63 29.66
C GLU A 322 -8.99 22.95 29.97
N ASP A 323 -9.71 23.54 29.02
CA ASP A 323 -10.57 24.65 29.33
C ASP A 323 -11.61 24.13 30.34
N PRO A 324 -11.57 24.56 31.62
CA PRO A 324 -12.46 24.03 32.65
C PRO A 324 -13.93 24.35 32.38
N SER A 325 -14.21 25.22 31.38
CA SER A 325 -15.54 25.72 31.07
C SER A 325 -16.40 24.80 30.19
N TYR A 326 -15.83 23.74 29.59
CA TYR A 326 -16.60 22.82 28.75
C TYR A 326 -16.72 21.42 29.39
N GLN A 327 -17.71 21.30 30.27
CA GLN A 327 -18.12 20.05 30.91
C GLN A 327 -19.15 19.31 30.03
N GLN A 328 -19.18 17.98 30.14
CA GLN A 328 -20.24 17.15 29.56
C GLN A 328 -21.62 17.71 29.93
N LYS A 329 -22.45 18.01 28.92
CA LYS A 329 -23.76 18.62 29.06
C LYS A 329 -24.89 17.59 29.11
N TYR A 330 -24.72 16.46 28.43
CA TYR A 330 -25.72 15.43 28.24
C TYR A 330 -25.25 14.08 28.80
N ASP A 331 -26.20 13.24 29.17
CA ASP A 331 -25.90 11.88 29.62
C ASP A 331 -25.72 10.96 28.42
N TYR A 332 -24.73 10.07 28.47
CA TYR A 332 -24.52 9.06 27.44
C TYR A 332 -24.34 7.67 28.04
N LYS A 333 -25.10 6.71 27.52
CA LYS A 333 -24.90 5.27 27.80
C LYS A 333 -24.97 4.49 26.51
N MET A 334 -24.01 3.61 26.30
CA MET A 334 -23.92 2.80 25.09
C MET A 334 -24.20 1.33 25.39
N PHE A 335 -24.96 0.69 24.50
CA PHE A 335 -25.34 -0.71 24.62
C PHE A 335 -25.16 -1.41 23.29
N ILE A 336 -24.47 -2.55 23.30
CA ILE A 336 -24.48 -3.46 22.15
C ILE A 336 -25.83 -4.15 22.13
N VAL A 337 -26.59 -3.96 21.06
CA VAL A 337 -27.92 -4.58 20.90
C VAL A 337 -27.86 -5.90 20.14
N ASN A 338 -26.68 -6.30 19.65
CA ASN A 338 -26.48 -7.64 19.11
C ASN A 338 -26.67 -8.69 20.21
N LYS A 339 -27.53 -9.68 19.95
CA LYS A 339 -27.68 -10.86 20.83
C LYS A 339 -26.65 -11.96 20.55
N TYR A 340 -26.02 -11.95 19.39
CA TYR A 340 -25.02 -12.96 19.05
C TYR A 340 -23.69 -12.66 19.76
N LYS A 341 -23.08 -13.70 20.32
CA LYS A 341 -21.70 -13.70 20.78
C LYS A 341 -20.99 -14.96 20.28
N PRO A 342 -19.69 -14.87 19.94
CA PRO A 342 -18.87 -13.66 19.90
C PRO A 342 -19.30 -12.70 18.77
N LEU A 343 -18.79 -11.47 18.76
CA LEU A 343 -18.97 -10.56 17.61
C LEU A 343 -17.91 -10.90 16.57
N TYR A 344 -18.08 -10.54 15.29
CA TYR A 344 -17.08 -10.89 14.28
C TYR A 344 -16.84 -9.79 13.25
N THR A 345 -15.77 -9.98 12.48
CA THR A 345 -15.43 -9.20 11.30
C THR A 345 -16.44 -9.35 10.16
N THR A 346 -16.38 -8.43 9.19
CA THR A 346 -17.34 -8.33 8.09
C THR A 346 -16.99 -9.23 6.90
N ASN A 347 -18.05 -9.73 6.25
CA ASN A 347 -18.11 -10.11 4.83
C ASN A 347 -19.42 -9.56 4.22
N ASN A 348 -19.68 -8.26 4.45
CA ASN A 348 -20.84 -7.47 3.97
C ASN A 348 -22.16 -7.57 4.77
N PHE A 349 -22.25 -8.33 5.88
CA PHE A 349 -23.50 -8.43 6.67
C PHE A 349 -23.34 -8.50 8.20
N SER A 350 -22.11 -8.46 8.71
CA SER A 350 -21.82 -8.52 10.15
C SER A 350 -21.60 -7.11 10.69
N PHE A 351 -22.57 -6.61 11.47
CA PHE A 351 -22.50 -5.28 12.09
C PHE A 351 -22.62 -5.36 13.61
N VAL A 352 -21.78 -4.62 14.31
CA VAL A 352 -21.94 -4.31 15.73
C VAL A 352 -22.88 -3.12 15.84
N ASN A 353 -24.11 -3.37 16.30
CA ASN A 353 -25.16 -2.39 16.47
C ASN A 353 -25.10 -1.83 17.90
N ILE A 354 -24.99 -0.51 18.00
CA ILE A 354 -24.83 0.21 19.25
C ILE A 354 -26.00 1.18 19.41
N TYR A 355 -26.73 1.02 20.51
CA TYR A 355 -27.72 1.99 20.97
C TYR A 355 -27.05 2.97 21.94
N ILE A 356 -27.16 4.26 21.62
CA ILE A 356 -26.68 5.37 22.41
C ILE A 356 -27.90 6.01 23.09
N LYS A 357 -28.11 5.70 24.36
CA LYS A 357 -29.11 6.35 25.19
C LYS A 357 -28.57 7.71 25.62
N THR A 358 -29.26 8.78 25.26
CA THR A 358 -28.85 10.16 25.59
C THR A 358 -30.04 11.10 25.55
N ASP A 359 -29.96 12.17 26.34
CA ASP A 359 -30.86 13.32 26.30
C ASP A 359 -30.40 14.41 25.32
N ASN A 360 -29.26 14.23 24.63
CA ASN A 360 -28.84 15.14 23.56
C ASN A 360 -29.89 15.18 22.43
N PRO A 361 -30.42 16.38 22.09
CA PRO A 361 -31.46 16.52 21.08
C PRO A 361 -30.96 16.35 19.64
N SER A 362 -29.66 16.51 19.38
CA SER A 362 -29.07 16.48 18.03
C SER A 362 -27.94 15.45 17.89
N SER A 363 -27.97 14.67 16.80
CA SER A 363 -26.86 13.79 16.43
C SER A 363 -25.61 14.56 15.99
N GLU A 364 -25.71 15.85 15.67
CA GLU A 364 -24.58 16.72 15.32
C GLU A 364 -23.87 17.30 16.54
N GLY A 365 -24.48 17.17 17.73
CA GLY A 365 -23.93 17.66 19.00
C GLY A 365 -22.94 16.71 19.66
N PHE A 366 -22.65 15.57 19.05
CA PHE A 366 -21.67 14.61 19.57
C PHE A 366 -21.09 13.76 18.43
N SER A 367 -19.95 13.13 18.70
CA SER A 367 -19.31 12.17 17.81
C SER A 367 -19.01 10.86 18.52
N VAL A 368 -18.93 9.80 17.71
CA VAL A 368 -18.53 8.47 18.15
C VAL A 368 -17.07 8.27 17.74
N THR A 369 -16.22 7.78 18.64
CA THR A 369 -14.84 7.39 18.33
C THR A 369 -14.65 5.90 18.58
N VAL A 370 -13.81 5.25 17.79
CA VAL A 370 -13.46 3.83 17.92
C VAL A 370 -11.96 3.72 18.10
N ASN A 371 -11.49 3.10 19.19
CA ASN A 371 -10.07 3.02 19.58
C ASN A 371 -9.37 4.39 19.67
N GLY A 372 -10.13 5.46 19.93
CA GLY A 372 -9.62 6.83 19.93
C GLY A 372 -9.53 7.47 18.53
N GLU A 373 -9.83 6.73 17.47
CA GLU A 373 -9.93 7.26 16.11
C GLU A 373 -11.36 7.75 15.79
N HIS A 374 -11.46 8.81 15.00
CA HIS A 374 -12.72 9.54 14.77
C HIS A 374 -13.64 8.83 13.78
N SER A 375 -14.95 8.82 14.01
CA SER A 375 -15.91 8.58 12.92
C SER A 375 -16.28 9.93 12.29
N VAL A 376 -15.62 10.30 11.20
CA VAL A 376 -16.14 11.33 10.29
C VAL A 376 -16.33 10.69 8.92
N VAL A 377 -17.59 10.63 8.48
CA VAL A 377 -18.05 10.50 7.09
C VAL A 377 -17.31 9.47 6.22
N GLY A 378 -17.88 8.28 6.06
CA GLY A 378 -17.59 7.41 4.91
C GLY A 378 -16.12 6.99 4.72
N MET A 379 -15.29 7.06 5.75
CA MET A 379 -13.90 6.63 5.68
C MET A 379 -13.77 5.16 6.07
N GLU A 380 -13.09 4.43 5.21
CA GLU A 380 -12.58 3.09 5.48
C GLU A 380 -11.31 3.19 6.33
N TYR A 381 -11.36 2.69 7.57
CA TYR A 381 -10.15 2.45 8.36
C TYR A 381 -9.53 1.11 7.97
N SER A 382 -8.31 0.85 8.48
CA SER A 382 -7.66 -0.44 8.30
C SER A 382 -8.43 -1.57 9.00
N ASP A 383 -9.16 -1.26 10.07
CA ASP A 383 -9.81 -2.18 10.99
C ASP A 383 -11.33 -1.96 11.15
N VAL A 384 -11.89 -0.89 10.59
CA VAL A 384 -13.32 -0.52 10.67
C VAL A 384 -13.87 0.01 9.33
N SER A 385 -15.12 -0.30 8.99
CA SER A 385 -15.91 0.39 7.96
C SER A 385 -17.31 0.75 8.50
N VAL A 386 -17.94 1.78 7.92
CA VAL A 386 -19.29 2.24 8.28
C VAL A 386 -20.15 2.24 7.01
N GLU A 387 -21.26 1.49 6.99
CA GLU A 387 -22.19 1.44 5.84
C GLU A 387 -23.61 1.92 6.19
N GLY A 388 -24.22 2.71 5.28
CA GLY A 388 -25.61 3.15 5.30
C GLY A 388 -25.90 4.24 4.25
N GLU A 389 -27.06 4.20 3.59
CA GLU A 389 -27.48 5.21 2.60
C GLU A 389 -27.58 6.63 3.22
N PHE A 390 -26.97 7.61 2.54
CA PHE A 390 -26.81 9.03 2.87
C PHE A 390 -25.65 9.38 3.82
N VAL A 391 -24.43 9.46 3.27
CA VAL A 391 -23.39 10.53 3.34
C VAL A 391 -23.11 11.27 4.68
N THR A 392 -23.72 10.95 5.81
CA THR A 392 -23.33 11.47 7.12
C THR A 392 -23.25 10.30 8.10
N GLY A 393 -22.05 10.07 8.67
CA GLY A 393 -21.81 9.03 9.68
C GLY A 393 -22.48 9.33 11.04
N LEU A 394 -23.70 9.87 11.02
CA LEU A 394 -24.44 10.29 12.20
C LEU A 394 -25.35 9.16 12.71
N PRO A 395 -25.40 8.89 14.02
CA PRO A 395 -26.33 7.94 14.61
C PRO A 395 -27.79 8.25 14.24
N ASN A 396 -28.57 7.23 13.92
CA ASN A 396 -29.98 7.37 13.54
C ASN A 396 -30.83 7.68 14.78
N LYS A 397 -31.62 8.75 14.78
CA LYS A 397 -32.53 9.05 15.89
C LYS A 397 -33.56 7.94 16.06
N VAL A 398 -33.75 7.49 17.30
CA VAL A 398 -34.79 6.54 17.73
C VAL A 398 -35.35 7.00 19.08
N GLU A 399 -36.43 6.36 19.54
CA GLU A 399 -37.01 6.68 20.83
C GLU A 399 -35.95 6.59 21.96
N GLY A 400 -35.78 7.69 22.70
CA GLY A 400 -34.86 7.79 23.83
C GLY A 400 -33.37 7.83 23.51
N GLY A 401 -32.96 7.98 22.25
CA GLY A 401 -31.54 8.05 21.90
C GLY A 401 -31.24 7.92 20.41
N TYR A 402 -30.16 7.22 20.09
CA TYR A 402 -29.70 7.01 18.72
C TYR A 402 -29.19 5.57 18.49
N LEU A 403 -29.30 5.09 17.24
CA LEU A 403 -28.82 3.78 16.81
C LEU A 403 -27.74 3.93 15.73
N PHE A 404 -26.65 3.22 15.91
CA PHE A 404 -25.50 3.23 15.01
C PHE A 404 -24.94 1.82 14.78
N SER A 405 -24.28 1.59 13.64
CA SER A 405 -23.79 0.26 13.23
C SER A 405 -22.33 0.36 12.78
N LEU A 406 -21.48 -0.51 13.32
CA LEU A 406 -20.07 -0.64 12.99
C LEU A 406 -19.79 -1.93 12.24
N SER A 407 -19.04 -1.88 11.15
CA SER A 407 -18.50 -3.06 10.47
C SER A 407 -17.02 -3.19 10.78
N MET A 408 -16.59 -4.35 11.27
CA MET A 408 -15.21 -4.56 11.72
C MET A 408 -14.44 -5.31 10.66
N LYS A 409 -13.29 -4.77 10.21
CA LYS A 409 -12.46 -5.43 9.20
C LYS A 409 -11.52 -6.46 9.83
N ASN A 410 -11.04 -6.20 11.04
CA ASN A 410 -10.05 -7.05 11.72
C ASN A 410 -10.60 -7.64 13.02
N ALA A 411 -10.12 -8.83 13.38
CA ALA A 411 -10.40 -9.41 14.68
C ALA A 411 -9.58 -8.66 15.75
N GLY A 412 -10.14 -8.47 16.94
CA GLY A 412 -9.48 -7.74 18.01
C GLY A 412 -10.43 -7.08 19.00
N SER A 413 -9.86 -6.36 19.96
CA SER A 413 -10.60 -5.59 20.95
C SER A 413 -10.84 -4.16 20.46
N TYR A 414 -12.04 -3.66 20.71
CA TYR A 414 -12.50 -2.35 20.28
C TYR A 414 -13.08 -1.58 21.46
N THR A 415 -12.76 -0.28 21.53
CA THR A 415 -13.30 0.68 22.51
C THR A 415 -14.06 1.76 21.79
N VAL A 416 -15.36 1.88 22.03
CA VAL A 416 -16.18 2.98 21.51
C VAL A 416 -16.33 4.04 22.58
N SER A 417 -16.13 5.32 22.24
CA SER A 417 -16.32 6.46 23.15
C SER A 417 -17.19 7.55 22.53
N ILE A 418 -17.76 8.41 23.37
CA ILE A 418 -18.52 9.59 22.94
C ILE A 418 -17.76 10.88 23.27
N GLU A 419 -17.76 11.82 22.34
CA GLU A 419 -17.22 13.17 22.51
C GLU A 419 -18.31 14.18 22.16
N GLU A 420 -18.65 15.09 23.08
CA GLU A 420 -19.57 16.18 22.76
C GLU A 420 -18.88 17.21 21.87
N ILE A 421 -19.65 17.75 20.94
CA ILE A 421 -19.20 18.82 20.04
C ILE A 421 -19.87 20.10 20.50
N LYS A 422 -19.07 21.15 20.68
CA LYS A 422 -19.58 22.48 21.03
C LYS A 422 -20.55 22.99 19.96
N GLU A 423 -21.63 23.61 20.43
CA GLU A 423 -22.66 24.17 19.57
C GLU A 423 -22.04 25.18 18.59
N GLY A 424 -22.34 25.02 17.29
CA GLY A 424 -21.76 25.83 16.22
C GLY A 424 -20.39 25.37 15.70
N CYS A 425 -19.74 24.39 16.33
CA CYS A 425 -18.42 23.89 15.90
C CYS A 425 -18.47 22.66 14.99
N TYR A 426 -19.67 22.16 14.65
CA TYR A 426 -19.83 20.95 13.82
C TYR A 426 -19.19 21.11 12.43
N GLU A 427 -19.32 22.26 11.76
CA GLU A 427 -18.71 22.45 10.43
C GLU A 427 -17.17 22.44 10.48
N GLU A 428 -16.57 23.01 11.54
CA GLU A 428 -15.12 22.97 11.76
C GLU A 428 -14.64 21.54 12.04
N TYR A 429 -15.43 20.78 12.81
CA TYR A 429 -15.15 19.39 13.13
C TYR A 429 -15.31 18.46 11.91
N ALA A 430 -16.44 18.52 11.21
CA ALA A 430 -16.83 17.57 10.16
C ALA A 430 -16.06 17.75 8.84
N PHE A 431 -15.64 18.97 8.49
CA PHE A 431 -14.99 19.24 7.20
C PHE A 431 -13.49 19.54 7.29
N LYS A 432 -13.00 19.95 8.47
CA LYS A 432 -11.61 20.37 8.61
C LYS A 432 -10.81 19.46 9.56
N GLY A 433 -11.46 18.59 10.34
CA GLY A 433 -10.80 17.57 11.17
C GLY A 433 -10.01 18.11 12.37
N TRP A 434 -10.28 19.34 12.82
CA TRP A 434 -9.56 19.96 13.94
C TRP A 434 -10.26 19.63 15.27
N LYS A 435 -9.60 18.82 16.12
CA LYS A 435 -9.99 18.64 17.51
C LYS A 435 -9.18 19.58 18.41
N THR A 436 -9.86 20.45 19.15
CA THR A 436 -9.26 21.29 20.20
C THR A 436 -10.08 21.18 21.49
N ALA A 437 -9.46 21.48 22.63
CA ALA A 437 -10.17 21.55 23.92
C ALA A 437 -11.25 22.65 23.95
N GLU A 438 -11.19 23.62 23.02
CA GLU A 438 -12.13 24.73 22.93
C GLU A 438 -13.45 24.37 22.23
N ASN A 439 -13.47 23.25 21.49
CA ASN A 439 -14.56 22.83 20.62
C ASN A 439 -15.16 21.45 20.98
N HIS A 440 -14.58 20.72 21.93
CA HIS A 440 -15.01 19.37 22.33
C HIS A 440 -14.78 19.08 23.82
N CYS A 441 -15.61 18.20 24.39
CA CYS A 441 -15.29 17.52 25.65
C CYS A 441 -15.45 16.00 25.51
N ILE A 442 -14.52 15.26 26.13
CA ILE A 442 -14.61 13.81 26.23
C ILE A 442 -15.62 13.48 27.33
N THR A 443 -16.57 12.60 27.01
CA THR A 443 -17.52 12.08 28.00
C THR A 443 -16.96 10.86 28.72
N ASP A 444 -17.58 10.48 29.83
CA ASP A 444 -17.26 9.24 30.53
C ASP A 444 -17.77 7.97 29.82
N ALA A 445 -18.62 8.13 28.80
CA ALA A 445 -19.27 7.02 28.11
C ALA A 445 -18.28 6.23 27.23
N LYS A 446 -18.01 5.00 27.65
CA LYS A 446 -17.17 4.03 26.93
C LYS A 446 -17.85 2.67 26.82
N LEU A 447 -17.63 1.99 25.71
CA LEU A 447 -18.15 0.65 25.43
C LEU A 447 -17.05 -0.21 24.82
N ASN A 448 -16.64 -1.25 25.55
CA ASN A 448 -15.61 -2.18 25.11
C ASN A 448 -16.23 -3.48 24.58
N PHE A 449 -15.69 -4.01 23.48
CA PHE A 449 -16.04 -5.33 22.98
C PHE A 449 -14.88 -5.99 22.22
N THR A 450 -15.06 -7.23 21.81
CA THR A 450 -14.09 -7.97 21.00
C THR A 450 -14.80 -8.62 19.83
N CYS A 451 -14.12 -8.62 18.68
CA CYS A 451 -14.54 -9.30 17.46
C CYS A 451 -13.58 -10.41 17.09
N GLU A 452 -14.13 -11.54 16.65
CA GLU A 452 -13.41 -12.68 16.11
C GLU A 452 -13.40 -12.66 14.57
N ASP A 453 -12.52 -13.45 13.97
CA ASP A 453 -12.45 -13.54 12.51
C ASP A 453 -13.62 -14.36 11.95
N TYR A 454 -14.45 -13.73 11.12
CA TYR A 454 -15.65 -14.36 10.58
C TYR A 454 -15.34 -15.56 9.68
N GLN A 455 -14.35 -15.42 8.78
CA GLN A 455 -14.05 -16.47 7.80
C GLN A 455 -13.51 -17.72 8.49
N THR A 456 -12.62 -17.55 9.48
CA THR A 456 -12.08 -18.65 10.29
C THR A 456 -13.20 -19.38 11.03
N ALA A 457 -14.09 -18.64 11.71
CA ALA A 457 -15.20 -19.26 12.43
C ALA A 457 -16.22 -19.92 11.48
N TYR A 458 -16.43 -19.35 10.29
CA TYR A 458 -17.27 -19.95 9.26
C TYR A 458 -16.70 -21.28 8.78
N ASP A 459 -15.41 -21.32 8.45
CA ASP A 459 -14.77 -22.52 7.95
C ASP A 459 -14.78 -23.65 9.00
N GLN A 460 -14.48 -23.32 10.26
CA GLN A 460 -14.56 -24.26 11.38
C GLN A 460 -15.97 -24.78 11.59
N TRP A 461 -16.99 -23.91 11.44
CA TRP A 461 -18.37 -24.34 11.55
C TRP A 461 -18.76 -25.29 10.41
N ILE A 462 -18.43 -24.97 9.14
CA ILE A 462 -18.68 -25.86 8.01
C ILE A 462 -17.99 -27.21 8.20
N ASP A 463 -16.74 -27.22 8.66
CA ASP A 463 -16.02 -28.46 8.99
C ASP A 463 -16.75 -29.26 10.08
N SER A 464 -17.26 -28.60 11.12
CA SER A 464 -18.05 -29.27 12.16
C SER A 464 -19.33 -29.91 11.62
N LEU A 465 -19.97 -29.31 10.60
CA LEU A 465 -21.14 -29.92 9.95
C LEU A 465 -20.75 -31.17 9.19
N VAL A 466 -19.62 -31.14 8.46
CA VAL A 466 -19.09 -32.31 7.77
C VAL A 466 -18.81 -33.44 8.76
N ASP A 467 -18.12 -33.14 9.86
CA ASP A 467 -17.80 -34.12 10.90
C ASP A 467 -19.06 -34.68 11.58
N THR A 468 -20.08 -33.85 11.77
CA THR A 468 -21.33 -34.23 12.45
C THR A 468 -22.21 -35.12 11.57
N TYR A 469 -22.37 -34.78 10.29
CA TYR A 469 -23.42 -35.37 9.45
C TYR A 469 -22.90 -36.36 8.40
N THR A 470 -21.59 -36.49 8.22
CA THR A 470 -21.02 -37.33 7.15
C THR A 470 -20.22 -38.52 7.66
N LYS A 471 -20.02 -39.50 6.77
CA LYS A 471 -19.12 -40.65 7.00
C LYS A 471 -18.13 -40.77 5.83
N PRO A 472 -16.95 -41.38 6.04
CA PRO A 472 -15.93 -41.50 5.01
C PRO A 472 -16.39 -42.20 3.73
N ASP A 473 -17.31 -43.16 3.84
CA ASP A 473 -17.84 -44.01 2.77
C ASP A 473 -18.98 -43.37 1.96
N MET A 474 -19.51 -42.22 2.39
CA MET A 474 -20.54 -41.49 1.66
C MET A 474 -20.00 -40.85 0.37
N THR A 475 -20.81 -40.85 -0.69
CA THR A 475 -20.54 -40.07 -1.90
C THR A 475 -20.63 -38.57 -1.62
N PRO A 476 -20.01 -37.70 -2.46
CA PRO A 476 -20.13 -36.24 -2.30
C PRO A 476 -21.59 -35.73 -2.25
N GLU A 477 -22.47 -36.32 -3.06
CA GLU A 477 -23.91 -36.02 -3.06
C GLU A 477 -24.56 -36.43 -1.72
N GLU A 478 -24.29 -37.66 -1.26
CA GLU A 478 -24.81 -38.16 0.02
C GLU A 478 -24.37 -37.28 1.19
N LYS A 479 -23.10 -36.85 1.21
CA LYS A 479 -22.55 -35.94 2.21
C LYS A 479 -23.26 -34.58 2.19
N PHE A 480 -23.41 -34.00 1.00
CA PHE A 480 -24.08 -32.71 0.81
C PHE A 480 -25.50 -32.75 1.37
N TYR A 481 -26.31 -33.72 0.94
CA TYR A 481 -27.68 -33.82 1.41
C TYR A 481 -27.78 -34.29 2.87
N ALA A 482 -26.82 -35.04 3.41
CA ALA A 482 -26.82 -35.41 4.84
C ALA A 482 -26.62 -34.17 5.73
N ILE A 483 -25.69 -33.28 5.37
CA ILE A 483 -25.48 -32.00 6.05
C ILE A 483 -26.72 -31.12 5.92
N VAL A 484 -27.22 -30.94 4.68
CA VAL A 484 -28.39 -30.09 4.44
C VAL A 484 -29.63 -30.62 5.18
N ARG A 485 -29.82 -31.95 5.24
CA ARG A 485 -30.92 -32.54 5.98
C ARG A 485 -30.74 -32.44 7.48
N GLY A 486 -29.56 -32.76 8.01
CA GLY A 486 -29.31 -32.79 9.45
C GLY A 486 -29.36 -31.41 10.09
N GLU A 487 -28.79 -30.41 9.42
CA GLU A 487 -28.66 -29.07 10.00
C GLU A 487 -29.96 -28.27 9.88
N PHE A 488 -30.60 -28.27 8.71
CA PHE A 488 -31.71 -27.36 8.38
C PHE A 488 -33.12 -27.89 8.69
N SER A 489 -33.29 -29.13 9.17
CA SER A 489 -34.62 -29.78 9.33
C SER A 489 -35.39 -29.50 10.63
N ASN A 490 -34.87 -28.74 11.59
CA ASN A 490 -35.44 -28.68 12.96
C ASN A 490 -36.11 -27.37 13.36
N GLY A 491 -36.66 -26.60 12.41
CA GLY A 491 -37.30 -25.30 12.72
C GLY A 491 -36.35 -24.28 13.34
N ARG A 492 -35.05 -24.55 13.24
CA ARG A 492 -34.00 -23.75 13.82
C ARG A 492 -33.97 -22.37 13.15
N TYR A 493 -34.33 -22.21 11.88
CA TYR A 493 -34.20 -20.98 11.08
C TYR A 493 -35.47 -20.09 11.02
N THR A 494 -35.33 -18.76 10.92
CA THR A 494 -36.33 -17.66 11.05
C THR A 494 -36.11 -16.56 9.96
N TYR A 495 -36.76 -15.37 10.00
CA TYR A 495 -36.55 -14.26 9.03
C TYR A 495 -36.26 -12.92 9.72
N ASP A 496 -35.80 -11.91 8.96
CA ASP A 496 -35.49 -10.55 9.47
C ASP A 496 -36.71 -9.90 10.17
N GLU A 497 -36.52 -9.25 11.33
CA GLU A 497 -37.56 -8.42 11.97
C GLU A 497 -37.46 -6.95 11.49
N VAL A 498 -38.41 -6.09 11.86
CA VAL A 498 -38.45 -4.66 11.47
C VAL A 498 -38.52 -3.74 12.70
N VAL A 499 -37.75 -2.64 12.70
CA VAL A 499 -37.87 -1.57 13.71
C VAL A 499 -38.69 -0.45 13.09
N LYS A 500 -39.65 0.06 13.87
CA LYS A 500 -40.46 1.22 13.53
C LYS A 500 -39.74 2.51 13.95
N LYS A 501 -39.52 3.43 13.01
CA LYS A 501 -39.00 4.77 13.26
C LYS A 501 -40.08 5.67 13.89
N GLU A 502 -39.67 6.79 14.48
CA GLU A 502 -40.61 7.80 15.02
C GLU A 502 -41.52 8.39 13.93
N ASP A 503 -41.02 8.50 12.68
CA ASP A 503 -41.82 8.91 11.51
C ASP A 503 -42.86 7.85 11.05
N GLY A 504 -42.93 6.71 11.74
CA GLY A 504 -43.85 5.62 11.47
C GLY A 504 -43.41 4.64 10.37
N THR A 505 -42.28 4.89 9.70
CA THR A 505 -41.73 3.98 8.68
C THR A 505 -41.04 2.78 9.33
N TYR A 506 -41.09 1.63 8.66
CA TYR A 506 -40.41 0.42 9.11
C TYR A 506 -39.09 0.26 8.36
N ARG A 507 -38.00 0.07 9.09
CA ARG A 507 -36.72 -0.39 8.54
C ARG A 507 -36.54 -1.84 8.92
N LYS A 508 -35.88 -2.64 8.07
CA LYS A 508 -35.32 -3.91 8.53
C LYS A 508 -34.55 -3.64 9.81
N ALA A 509 -34.97 -4.28 10.88
CA ALA A 509 -34.18 -4.29 12.08
C ALA A 509 -32.99 -5.19 11.79
N PRO A 510 -31.75 -4.71 11.92
CA PRO A 510 -30.64 -5.63 12.14
C PRO A 510 -30.85 -6.25 13.54
N THR A 511 -31.80 -7.18 13.70
CA THR A 511 -32.30 -7.64 15.01
C THR A 511 -31.67 -8.91 15.51
N LEU A 512 -31.21 -8.83 16.78
CA LEU A 512 -31.67 -9.62 17.93
C LEU A 512 -32.38 -10.98 17.63
N ALA A 513 -31.70 -12.11 17.91
CA ALA A 513 -32.24 -13.42 18.34
C ALA A 513 -31.13 -14.27 19.05
N ASP A 514 -31.52 -15.28 19.83
CA ASP A 514 -31.03 -15.62 21.19
C ASP A 514 -29.77 -16.53 21.38
N ASN A 515 -28.87 -16.81 20.42
CA ASN A 515 -27.91 -17.91 20.67
C ASN A 515 -26.49 -17.95 20.03
N GLY A 516 -26.04 -16.94 19.28
CA GLY A 516 -24.59 -16.67 19.16
C GLY A 516 -23.76 -17.48 18.15
N THR A 517 -22.75 -16.80 17.58
CA THR A 517 -21.90 -17.17 16.41
C THR A 517 -22.54 -16.77 15.09
N ILE A 518 -21.83 -16.16 14.13
CA ILE A 518 -22.42 -15.58 12.89
C ILE A 518 -22.97 -16.63 11.89
N TRP A 519 -23.10 -17.89 12.34
CA TRP A 519 -23.95 -18.91 11.70
C TRP A 519 -25.19 -19.32 12.50
N GLN A 520 -25.37 -18.80 13.72
CA GLN A 520 -26.65 -18.79 14.43
C GLN A 520 -27.40 -17.48 14.23
N ASN A 521 -27.37 -16.96 13.00
CA ASN A 521 -28.68 -16.71 12.43
C ASN A 521 -29.07 -18.01 11.73
N HIS A 522 -29.70 -18.87 12.50
CA HIS A 522 -31.02 -19.37 12.20
C HIS A 522 -31.89 -18.38 11.38
N ARG A 523 -31.44 -17.83 10.24
CA ARG A 523 -32.20 -16.98 9.32
C ARG A 523 -31.71 -17.24 7.91
N LEU A 524 -32.57 -17.86 7.14
CA LEU A 524 -32.34 -18.06 5.72
C LEU A 524 -32.94 -16.86 5.01
N ASN A 525 -32.08 -16.04 4.42
CA ASN A 525 -32.52 -15.13 3.38
C ASN A 525 -31.92 -15.59 2.05
N SER A 526 -32.54 -15.11 1.00
CA SER A 526 -32.24 -15.42 -0.37
C SER A 526 -30.87 -14.92 -0.85
N ALA A 527 -30.18 -14.04 -0.12
CA ALA A 527 -28.80 -13.63 -0.43
C ALA A 527 -27.76 -14.58 0.17
N ASN A 528 -27.99 -15.07 1.40
CA ASN A 528 -27.03 -15.88 2.15
C ASN A 528 -27.22 -17.39 1.93
N SER A 529 -28.46 -17.84 1.72
CA SER A 529 -28.76 -19.27 1.57
C SER A 529 -28.03 -19.93 0.38
N PRO A 530 -27.95 -19.32 -0.81
CA PRO A 530 -27.24 -19.92 -1.94
C PRO A 530 -25.72 -20.00 -1.72
N LYS A 531 -25.12 -18.97 -1.11
CA LYS A 531 -23.68 -18.95 -0.80
C LYS A 531 -23.28 -20.04 0.19
N LEU A 532 -24.13 -20.28 1.19
CA LEU A 532 -23.96 -21.37 2.15
C LEU A 532 -23.96 -22.74 1.46
N LEU A 533 -24.93 -23.00 0.57
CA LEU A 533 -24.99 -24.26 -0.17
C LEU A 533 -23.73 -24.48 -1.04
N VAL A 534 -23.22 -23.42 -1.66
CA VAL A 534 -21.96 -23.50 -2.42
C VAL A 534 -20.79 -23.89 -1.50
N SER A 535 -20.64 -23.26 -0.33
CA SER A 535 -19.54 -23.59 0.59
C SER A 535 -19.62 -25.03 1.12
N ILE A 536 -20.82 -25.53 1.43
CA ILE A 536 -21.02 -26.93 1.83
C ILE A 536 -20.62 -27.85 0.67
N GLY A 537 -21.12 -27.58 -0.54
CA GLY A 537 -20.81 -28.34 -1.75
C GLY A 537 -19.30 -28.41 -2.01
N GLN A 538 -18.61 -27.28 -1.94
CA GLN A 538 -17.15 -27.21 -2.06
C GLN A 538 -16.43 -28.07 -1.02
N ARG A 539 -16.87 -28.05 0.24
CA ARG A 539 -16.22 -28.82 1.32
C ARG A 539 -16.34 -30.33 1.13
N VAL A 540 -17.47 -30.80 0.60
CA VAL A 540 -17.74 -32.24 0.40
C VAL A 540 -17.44 -32.74 -1.01
N GLY A 541 -17.01 -31.87 -1.92
CA GLY A 541 -16.69 -32.21 -3.32
C GLY A 541 -17.91 -32.37 -4.23
N TYR A 542 -19.02 -31.69 -3.93
CA TYR A 542 -20.25 -31.66 -4.73
C TYR A 542 -20.42 -30.26 -5.34
N ASP A 543 -20.16 -30.13 -6.66
CA ASP A 543 -20.02 -28.84 -7.37
C ASP A 543 -21.37 -28.12 -7.57
N VAL A 544 -21.86 -27.52 -6.49
CA VAL A 544 -23.09 -26.70 -6.46
C VAL A 544 -22.77 -25.27 -6.90
N LYS A 545 -23.58 -24.71 -7.81
CA LYS A 545 -23.31 -23.40 -8.42
C LYS A 545 -24.37 -22.38 -8.05
N ALA A 546 -23.95 -21.25 -7.49
CA ALA A 546 -24.85 -20.13 -7.22
C ALA A 546 -25.28 -19.45 -8.52
N VAL A 547 -26.58 -19.20 -8.65
CA VAL A 547 -27.20 -18.47 -9.76
C VAL A 547 -27.97 -17.27 -9.19
N SER A 548 -27.57 -16.07 -9.61
CA SER A 548 -28.21 -14.80 -9.25
C SER A 548 -29.11 -14.32 -10.38
N TYR A 549 -30.23 -13.68 -10.04
CA TYR A 549 -31.04 -12.96 -11.02
C TYR A 549 -30.42 -11.59 -11.38
N ASP A 550 -30.83 -11.06 -12.53
CA ASP A 550 -30.68 -9.66 -12.98
C ASP A 550 -32.12 -9.23 -13.39
N ILE A 551 -32.77 -8.14 -12.93
CA ILE A 551 -32.50 -6.72 -13.28
C ILE A 551 -33.20 -5.66 -12.37
N SER A 552 -33.65 -5.96 -11.14
CA SER A 552 -34.16 -4.88 -10.27
C SER A 552 -34.28 -5.16 -8.76
N ASN A 553 -34.00 -6.39 -8.30
CA ASN A 553 -34.19 -6.73 -6.90
C ASN A 553 -33.06 -7.67 -6.41
N TRP A 554 -32.12 -7.09 -5.67
CA TRP A 554 -30.86 -7.67 -5.17
C TRP A 554 -31.01 -8.82 -4.16
N PHE A 555 -32.25 -9.23 -3.91
CA PHE A 555 -32.61 -10.12 -2.82
C PHE A 555 -33.01 -11.51 -3.26
N HIS A 556 -32.80 -12.02 -4.48
CA HIS A 556 -33.25 -13.39 -4.83
C HIS A 556 -32.15 -14.20 -5.57
N ALA A 557 -31.79 -15.38 -5.05
CA ALA A 557 -30.81 -16.28 -5.67
C ALA A 557 -31.10 -17.76 -5.31
N TYR A 558 -30.59 -18.70 -6.12
CA TYR A 558 -30.71 -20.16 -5.95
C TYR A 558 -29.40 -20.86 -6.32
N VAL A 559 -29.34 -22.19 -6.19
CA VAL A 559 -28.21 -22.98 -6.69
C VAL A 559 -28.65 -24.07 -7.68
N ASP A 560 -27.81 -24.33 -8.68
CA ASP A 560 -27.90 -25.49 -9.57
C ASP A 560 -26.99 -26.61 -9.03
N THR A 561 -27.51 -27.84 -9.02
CA THR A 561 -26.76 -29.05 -8.69
C THR A 561 -26.22 -29.74 -9.95
N PRO A 562 -25.17 -30.58 -9.83
CA PRO A 562 -24.69 -31.42 -10.93
C PRO A 562 -25.77 -32.30 -11.58
N ASP A 563 -26.80 -32.68 -10.81
CA ASP A 563 -27.88 -33.58 -11.25
C ASP A 563 -29.03 -32.85 -11.95
N GLY A 564 -28.91 -31.52 -12.12
CA GLY A 564 -29.88 -30.68 -12.82
C GLY A 564 -31.04 -30.16 -11.96
N ASP A 565 -30.98 -30.39 -10.64
CA ASP A 565 -31.94 -29.82 -9.69
C ASP A 565 -31.60 -28.36 -9.34
N ARG A 566 -32.66 -27.55 -9.16
CA ARG A 566 -32.62 -26.15 -8.70
C ARG A 566 -33.10 -26.06 -7.27
N LEU A 567 -32.23 -25.59 -6.39
CA LEU A 567 -32.45 -25.63 -4.94
C LEU A 567 -32.40 -24.24 -4.30
N THR A 568 -33.31 -24.01 -3.35
CA THR A 568 -33.28 -22.88 -2.43
C THR A 568 -33.72 -23.32 -1.03
N ILE A 569 -33.10 -22.72 -0.01
CA ILE A 569 -33.48 -22.92 1.40
C ILE A 569 -34.43 -21.81 1.89
N CYS A 570 -34.55 -20.70 1.16
CA CYS A 570 -35.47 -19.60 1.45
C CYS A 570 -36.63 -19.60 0.42
N PRO A 571 -37.89 -19.45 0.84
CA PRO A 571 -39.02 -19.32 -0.07
C PRO A 571 -38.83 -18.06 -0.92
N PRO A 572 -38.95 -18.15 -2.25
CA PRO A 572 -38.93 -16.98 -3.10
C PRO A 572 -40.19 -16.15 -2.85
N THR A 573 -40.06 -14.85 -2.58
CA THR A 573 -41.25 -13.99 -2.42
C THR A 573 -41.89 -13.62 -3.75
N THR A 574 -41.12 -13.69 -4.85
CA THR A 574 -41.58 -13.38 -6.22
C THR A 574 -40.62 -13.97 -7.26
N THR A 575 -40.91 -15.15 -7.80
CA THR A 575 -40.19 -15.68 -8.99
C THR A 575 -41.21 -16.10 -10.04
N GLY A 576 -41.48 -15.20 -10.99
CA GLY A 576 -42.26 -15.51 -12.18
C GLY A 576 -41.48 -16.39 -13.17
N ASP A 577 -42.20 -17.18 -13.98
CA ASP A 577 -41.82 -17.83 -15.25
C ASP A 577 -40.44 -18.52 -15.38
N LEU A 578 -39.89 -19.10 -14.31
CA LEU A 578 -38.56 -19.74 -14.34
C LEU A 578 -38.57 -21.27 -14.18
N GLY A 579 -39.72 -21.91 -14.37
CA GLY A 579 -39.91 -23.34 -14.09
C GLY A 579 -40.02 -23.65 -12.59
N THR A 580 -40.17 -24.93 -12.24
CA THR A 580 -40.39 -25.36 -10.85
C THR A 580 -39.08 -25.31 -10.05
N ILE A 581 -38.86 -24.23 -9.31
CA ILE A 581 -37.86 -24.21 -8.22
C ILE A 581 -38.42 -25.09 -7.11
N LYS A 582 -37.71 -26.16 -6.75
CA LYS A 582 -38.13 -27.02 -5.65
C LYS A 582 -37.72 -26.33 -4.35
N PRO A 583 -38.66 -25.90 -3.50
CA PRO A 583 -38.29 -25.60 -2.13
C PRO A 583 -37.72 -26.89 -1.52
N PHE A 584 -36.68 -26.78 -0.70
CA PHE A 584 -36.33 -27.90 0.15
C PHE A 584 -37.50 -28.16 1.09
N ASP A 585 -38.26 -29.22 0.79
CA ASP A 585 -39.34 -29.66 1.65
C ASP A 585 -38.75 -30.42 2.83
N PHE A 586 -38.61 -29.74 3.97
CA PHE A 586 -38.14 -30.35 5.20
C PHE A 586 -39.18 -31.28 5.85
N SER A 587 -40.44 -31.24 5.40
CA SER A 587 -41.53 -31.98 6.04
C SER A 587 -41.53 -33.48 5.69
N VAL A 588 -40.97 -33.86 4.55
CA VAL A 588 -40.84 -35.26 4.11
C VAL A 588 -39.73 -36.03 4.84
N TYR A 589 -38.97 -35.36 5.72
CA TYR A 589 -37.83 -35.93 6.44
C TYR A 589 -37.98 -35.87 7.98
N LYS A 590 -39.21 -35.70 8.48
CA LYS A 590 -39.55 -35.78 9.92
C LYS A 590 -39.35 -37.16 10.53
#